data_AF-T1BD95-F1
#
_entry.id   AF-T1BD95-F1
#
_cell.length_a   1.000
_cell.length_b   1.000
_cell.length_c   1.000
_cell.angle_alpha   90.00
_cell.angle_beta   90.00
_cell.angle_gamma   90.00
#
_symmetry.space_group_name_H-M   'P 1'
#
loop_
_entity.id
_entity.type
_entity.pdbx_description
1 polymer ?
#
loop_
_entity_poly.entity_id
_entity_poly.type
_entity_poly.pdbx_seq_one_letter_code
_entity_poly.pdbx_strand_id
1 'polypeptide(L)'
;MLNILGRRFPPAAVRVYPVPVQGAAAAPAIVEALALASARADCDVLILARGGGSLEDLWAFNDERVARAIRACSVPVVSGVGHEIDFTIADFAA
;
A
#
# COMPACT_ATOMS: atom_id res chain seq x y z
N MET A 1 10.51 -7.49 -0.95
CA MET A 1 9.27 -8.26 -0.70
C MET A 1 9.20 -9.56 -1.51
N LEU A 2 9.12 -9.51 -2.84
CA LEU A 2 8.90 -10.70 -3.69
C LEU A 2 9.91 -11.85 -3.48
N ASN A 3 11.21 -11.54 -3.38
CA ASN A 3 12.24 -12.55 -3.09
C ASN A 3 11.99 -13.29 -1.74
N ILE A 4 11.53 -12.55 -0.73
CA ILE A 4 11.25 -13.14 0.59
C ILE A 4 9.98 -13.98 0.54
N LEU A 5 8.92 -13.49 -0.11
CA LEU A 5 7.68 -14.25 -0.30
C LEU A 5 7.93 -15.55 -1.06
N GLY A 6 8.65 -15.50 -2.19
CA GLY A 6 8.96 -16.70 -2.97
C GLY A 6 9.80 -17.73 -2.20
N ARG A 7 10.59 -17.31 -1.20
CA ARG A 7 11.39 -18.21 -0.36
C ARG A 7 10.64 -18.72 0.87
N ARG A 8 9.81 -17.89 1.50
CA ARG A 8 9.16 -18.20 2.80
C ARG A 8 7.72 -18.70 2.64
N PHE A 9 7.04 -18.32 1.56
CA PHE A 9 5.69 -18.79 1.24
C PHE A 9 5.48 -18.94 -0.28
N PRO A 10 6.17 -19.90 -0.93
CA PRO A 10 6.10 -20.11 -2.38
C PRO A 10 4.69 -20.32 -2.97
N PRO A 11 3.71 -20.95 -2.27
CA PRO A 11 2.38 -21.14 -2.82
C PRO A 11 1.56 -19.84 -3.01
N ALA A 12 1.99 -18.71 -2.44
CA ALA A 12 1.28 -17.45 -2.59
C ALA A 12 1.29 -16.96 -4.05
N ALA A 13 0.11 -16.76 -4.63
CA ALA A 13 -0.04 -16.02 -5.88
C ALA A 13 0.12 -14.52 -5.60
N VAL A 14 1.05 -13.86 -6.29
CA VAL A 14 1.33 -12.44 -6.08
C VAL A 14 0.98 -11.63 -7.33
N ARG A 15 0.13 -10.61 -7.15
CA ARG A 15 -0.15 -9.58 -8.15
C ARG A 15 0.48 -8.26 -7.71
N VAL A 16 1.11 -7.56 -8.66
CA VAL A 16 1.73 -6.26 -8.40
C VAL A 16 0.87 -5.17 -9.06
N TYR A 17 0.47 -4.18 -8.25
CA TYR A 17 -0.14 -2.94 -8.70
C TYR A 17 0.93 -1.84 -8.63
N PRO A 18 1.65 -1.53 -9.72
CA PRO A 18 2.75 -0.58 -9.68
C PRO A 18 2.21 0.85 -9.56
N VAL A 19 2.70 1.57 -8.55
CA VAL A 19 2.38 2.99 -8.34
C VAL A 19 3.65 3.76 -7.96
N PRO A 20 3.76 5.05 -8.31
CA PRO A 20 4.72 5.93 -7.66
C PRO A 20 4.42 5.96 -6.15
N VAL A 21 5.49 5.96 -5.35
CA VAL A 21 5.41 5.96 -3.88
C VAL A 21 6.00 7.22 -3.25
N GLN A 22 6.36 8.20 -4.08
CA GLN A 22 6.89 9.51 -3.70
C GLN A 22 6.50 10.56 -4.73
N GLY A 23 6.49 11.82 -4.30
CA GLY A 23 6.11 12.96 -5.13
C GLY A 23 4.60 13.09 -5.35
N ALA A 24 4.20 14.16 -6.06
CA ALA A 24 2.80 14.57 -6.19
C ALA A 24 1.88 13.54 -6.88
N ALA A 25 2.45 12.65 -7.70
CA ALA A 25 1.70 11.62 -8.41
C ALA A 25 1.39 10.38 -7.55
N ALA A 26 2.03 10.22 -6.38
CA ALA A 26 1.90 9.02 -5.57
C ALA A 26 0.49 8.82 -5.00
N ALA A 27 -0.02 9.80 -4.26
CA ALA A 27 -1.35 9.71 -3.65
C ALA A 27 -2.48 9.38 -4.65
N PRO A 28 -2.65 10.10 -5.78
CA PRO A 28 -3.70 9.76 -6.74
C PRO A 28 -3.52 8.35 -7.35
N ALA A 29 -2.30 7.96 -7.68
CA ALA A 29 -2.05 6.62 -8.24
C ALA A 29 -2.32 5.50 -7.23
N ILE A 30 -1.99 5.70 -5.95
CA ILE A 30 -2.31 4.75 -4.87
C ILE A 30 -3.82 4.58 -4.74
N VAL A 31 -4.59 5.68 -4.75
CA VAL A 31 -6.06 5.64 -4.67
C VAL A 31 -6.66 4.87 -5.85
N GLU A 32 -6.20 5.15 -7.07
CA GLU A 32 -6.66 4.45 -8.26
C GLU A 32 -6.34 2.95 -8.21
N ALA A 33 -5.14 2.58 -7.76
CA ALA A 33 -4.74 1.18 -7.61
C ALA A 33 -5.58 0.44 -6.55
N LEU A 34 -5.85 1.08 -5.40
CA LEU A 34 -6.73 0.52 -4.37
C LEU A 34 -8.16 0.34 -4.88
N ALA A 35 -8.69 1.32 -5.61
CA ALA A 35 -10.02 1.22 -6.21
C ALA A 35 -10.10 0.08 -7.24
N LEU A 36 -9.08 -0.06 -8.10
CA LEU A 36 -8.99 -1.14 -9.08
C LEU A 36 -8.92 -2.51 -8.38
N ALA A 37 -8.06 -2.66 -7.38
CA ALA A 37 -7.91 -3.91 -6.63
C ALA A 37 -9.20 -4.27 -5.89
N SER A 38 -9.83 -3.29 -5.24
CA SER A 38 -11.13 -3.42 -4.56
C SER A 38 -12.24 -3.88 -5.52
N ALA A 39 -12.28 -3.31 -6.73
CA ALA A 39 -13.29 -3.66 -7.73
C ALA A 39 -13.06 -5.07 -8.31
N ARG A 40 -11.81 -5.50 -8.45
CA ARG A 40 -11.47 -6.85 -8.92
C ARG A 40 -11.77 -7.92 -7.87
N ALA A 41 -11.55 -7.61 -6.59
CA ALA A 41 -11.76 -8.49 -5.45
C ALA A 41 -11.17 -9.92 -5.65
N ASP A 42 -10.03 -10.01 -6.34
CA ASP A 42 -9.37 -11.26 -6.70
C ASP A 42 -8.04 -11.47 -5.95
N CYS A 43 -7.85 -10.74 -4.86
CA CYS A 43 -6.78 -10.92 -3.88
C CYS A 43 -7.42 -11.10 -2.50
N ASP A 44 -6.86 -12.00 -1.68
CA ASP A 44 -7.32 -12.21 -0.30
C ASP A 44 -6.89 -11.05 0.63
N VAL A 45 -5.79 -10.39 0.29
CA VAL A 45 -5.20 -9.27 1.03
C VAL A 45 -4.40 -8.38 0.09
N LEU A 46 -4.36 -7.08 0.38
CA LEU A 46 -3.49 -6.11 -0.27
C LEU A 46 -2.38 -5.67 0.68
N ILE A 47 -1.18 -5.46 0.16
CA ILE A 47 -0.06 -4.90 0.91
C ILE A 47 0.30 -3.55 0.29
N LEU A 48 0.06 -2.48 1.02
CA LEU A 48 0.55 -1.14 0.66
C LEU A 48 1.91 -0.96 1.33
N ALA A 49 2.99 -1.05 0.56
CA ALA A 49 4.34 -1.01 1.11
C ALA A 49 5.26 -0.03 0.39
N ARG A 50 6.11 0.61 1.18
CA ARG A 50 7.24 1.41 0.73
C ARG A 50 8.36 1.27 1.75
N GLY A 51 9.60 1.15 1.27
CA GLY A 51 10.78 1.11 2.15
C GLY A 51 10.98 2.41 2.95
N GLY A 52 12.05 2.47 3.74
CA GLY A 52 12.41 3.67 4.49
C GLY A 52 12.81 4.87 3.62
N GLY A 53 12.91 6.03 4.25
CA GLY A 53 13.38 7.30 3.68
C GLY A 53 13.04 8.46 4.61
N SER A 54 13.12 9.70 4.14
CA SER A 54 12.69 10.83 4.98
C SER A 54 11.17 10.82 5.17
N LEU A 55 10.68 11.54 6.19
CA LEU A 55 9.23 11.77 6.36
C LEU A 55 8.60 12.46 5.15
N GLU A 56 9.38 13.26 4.42
CA GLU A 56 8.93 13.95 3.20
C GLU A 56 8.66 12.94 2.08
N ASP A 57 9.48 11.89 1.98
CA ASP A 57 9.24 10.82 1.02
C ASP A 57 7.98 10.01 1.35
N LEU A 58 7.58 9.99 2.63
CA LEU A 58 6.39 9.29 3.12
C LEU A 58 5.10 10.13 3.03
N TRP A 59 5.20 11.39 2.60
CA TRP A 59 4.08 12.33 2.69
C TRP A 59 2.82 11.88 1.93
N ALA A 60 2.98 11.13 0.84
CA ALA A 60 1.87 10.57 0.07
C ALA A 60 0.96 9.64 0.89
N PHE A 61 1.51 8.97 1.92
CA PHE A 61 0.79 8.07 2.81
C PHE A 61 0.08 8.80 3.96
N ASN A 62 0.33 10.11 4.12
CA ASN A 62 -0.43 11.01 4.99
C ASN A 62 -1.55 11.74 4.24
N ASP A 63 -1.77 11.45 2.96
CA ASP A 63 -2.89 12.03 2.21
C ASP A 63 -4.21 11.39 2.66
N GLU A 64 -5.16 12.22 3.07
CA GLU A 64 -6.48 11.79 3.53
C GLU A 64 -7.20 10.93 2.48
N ARG A 65 -6.98 11.19 1.18
CA ARG A 65 -7.60 10.42 0.10
C ARG A 65 -7.10 8.98 0.10
N VAL A 66 -5.82 8.76 0.40
CA VAL A 66 -5.25 7.41 0.53
C VAL A 66 -5.87 6.70 1.72
N ALA A 67 -5.94 7.34 2.89
CA ALA A 67 -6.58 6.76 4.08
C ALA A 67 -8.05 6.37 3.85
N ARG A 68 -8.82 7.24 3.19
CA ARG A 68 -10.22 6.95 2.82
C ARG A 68 -10.34 5.82 1.82
N ALA A 69 -9.44 5.75 0.83
CA ALA A 69 -9.42 4.68 -0.15
C ALA A 69 -9.08 3.32 0.48
N ILE A 70 -8.14 3.30 1.44
CA ILE A 70 -7.84 2.11 2.24
C ILE A 70 -9.11 1.65 2.98
N ARG A 71 -9.76 2.56 3.71
CA ARG A 71 -10.93 2.19 4.52
C ARG A 71 -12.14 1.76 3.71
N ALA A 72 -12.28 2.28 2.49
CA ALA A 72 -13.32 1.92 1.53
C ALA A 72 -12.99 0.67 0.69
N CYS A 73 -11.79 0.12 0.82
CA CYS A 73 -11.39 -1.08 0.08
C CYS A 73 -12.20 -2.29 0.55
N SER A 74 -12.70 -3.08 -0.40
CA SER A 74 -13.42 -4.34 -0.12
C SER A 74 -12.49 -5.47 0.31
N VAL A 75 -11.21 -5.37 -0.08
CA VAL A 75 -10.14 -6.31 0.27
C VAL A 75 -9.36 -5.75 1.46
N PRO A 76 -9.05 -6.55 2.49
CA PRO A 76 -8.23 -6.11 3.61
C PRO A 76 -6.88 -5.55 3.16
N VAL A 77 -6.46 -4.42 3.72
CA VAL A 77 -5.19 -3.76 3.40
C VAL A 77 -4.25 -3.89 4.59
N VAL A 78 -3.00 -4.23 4.35
CA VAL A 78 -1.92 -4.22 5.34
C VAL A 78 -0.92 -3.15 4.94
N SER A 79 -0.60 -2.25 5.86
CA SER A 79 0.42 -1.23 5.65
C SER A 79 1.82 -1.75 6.02
N GLY A 80 2.81 -1.42 5.19
CA GLY A 80 4.22 -1.66 5.42
C GLY A 80 5.05 -0.50 4.90
N VAL A 81 4.78 0.70 5.44
CA VAL A 81 5.34 1.98 5.00
C VAL A 81 6.38 2.47 6.01
N GLY A 82 7.61 2.75 5.56
CA GLY A 82 8.65 3.31 6.44
C GLY A 82 9.27 2.28 7.40
N HIS A 83 9.89 2.77 8.47
CA HIS A 83 10.41 1.96 9.58
C HIS A 83 9.43 1.90 10.76
N GLU A 84 9.75 1.12 11.79
CA GLU A 84 8.90 0.92 12.98
C GLU A 84 8.47 2.22 13.69
N ILE A 85 9.26 3.29 13.59
CA ILE A 85 8.95 4.59 14.22
C ILE A 85 8.21 5.57 13.29
N ASP A 86 8.13 5.24 12.00
CA ASP A 86 7.51 6.09 10.99
C ASP A 86 6.02 5.73 10.90
N PHE A 87 5.16 6.53 11.54
CA PHE A 87 3.71 6.34 11.44
C PHE A 87 3.10 7.33 10.44
N THR A 88 2.21 6.83 9.60
CA THR A 88 1.42 7.58 8.64
C THR A 88 -0.07 7.36 8.86
N ILE A 89 -0.91 8.23 8.32
CA ILE A 89 -2.37 8.06 8.40
C ILE A 89 -2.80 6.74 7.71
N ALA A 90 -2.10 6.33 6.65
CA ALA A 90 -2.35 5.04 5.99
C ALA A 90 -2.19 3.85 6.95
N ASP A 91 -1.23 3.89 7.88
CA ASP A 91 -1.03 2.82 8.87
C ASP A 91 -2.20 2.68 9.84
N PHE A 92 -2.82 3.79 10.21
CA PHE A 92 -4.00 3.78 11.10
C PHE A 92 -5.30 3.45 10.37
N ALA A 93 -5.34 3.59 9.04
CA ALA A 93 -6.51 3.30 8.22
C ALA A 93 -6.59 1.83 7.76
N ALA A 94 -5.44 1.15 7.73
CA ALA A 94 -5.26 -0.22 7.24
C ALA A 94 -5.87 -1.27 8.18
#